data_AF-A0A0D0B5A8-F1
#
_entry.id   AF-A0A0D0B5A8-F1
#
_cell.length_a   1.000
_cell.length_b   1.000
_cell.length_c   1.000
_cell.angle_alpha   90.00
_cell.angle_beta   90.00
_cell.angle_gamma   90.00
#
_symmetry.space_group_name_H-M   'P 1'
#
loop_
_entity.id
_entity.type
_entity.pdbx_description
1 polymer ?
#
loop_
_entity_poly.entity_id
_entity_poly.type
_entity_poly.pdbx_seq_one_letter_code
_entity_poly.pdbx_strand_id
1 'polypeptide(L)'
;MAWAAYLNRSTKLLRDSSIKILRMEGADPPSRAPLTLFRLNSKQDIEQFATGCDADIGGTSTVHLDLDEHVGRNKGSGSTATGWFWGEMRLDVRPELQGRIRGGYAGFRSKPRTTLFGEIVDDVSNHQFLALRLRLGGDPRLRNSYFVNLQTDGPITTDLWQHRLYFQRNDGGWEDVFIPFENFILTNTGELVQHQIAMMRERVRTVGISLLGGNSGVSGSYDLGIDSIRAVNEEDVTRPP
;
A
#
# COMPACT_ATOMS: atom_id res chain seq x y z
N MET A 1 -4.00 -23.39 -6.80
CA MET A 1 -2.83 -22.49 -6.58
C MET A 1 -2.79 -21.87 -5.18
N ALA A 2 -3.90 -21.46 -4.54
CA ALA A 2 -3.89 -20.86 -3.19
C ALA A 2 -3.35 -21.77 -2.07
N TRP A 3 -3.63 -23.08 -2.12
CA TRP A 3 -3.16 -24.07 -1.12
C TRP A 3 -1.63 -24.22 -1.09
N ALA A 4 -0.96 -24.19 -2.23
CA ALA A 4 0.50 -24.28 -2.30
C ALA A 4 1.18 -23.06 -1.66
N ALA A 5 0.66 -21.85 -1.92
CA ALA A 5 1.16 -20.63 -1.29
C ALA A 5 0.93 -20.62 0.24
N TYR A 6 -0.21 -21.15 0.70
CA TYR A 6 -0.54 -21.27 2.12
C TYR A 6 0.39 -22.26 2.85
N LEU A 7 0.66 -23.42 2.26
CA LEU A 7 1.60 -24.41 2.80
C LEU A 7 3.04 -23.86 2.82
N ASN A 8 3.48 -23.23 1.72
CA ASN A 8 4.81 -22.62 1.64
C ASN A 8 5.02 -21.52 2.70
N ARG A 9 4.00 -20.69 2.96
CA ARG A 9 4.06 -19.68 4.03
C ARG A 9 4.16 -20.34 5.41
N SER A 10 3.38 -21.40 5.65
CA SER A 10 3.40 -22.13 6.92
C SER A 10 4.75 -22.80 7.17
N THR A 11 5.36 -23.43 6.14
CA THR A 11 6.70 -24.02 6.25
C THR A 11 7.79 -22.97 6.46
N LYS A 12 7.65 -21.80 5.82
CA LYS A 12 8.60 -20.68 6.00
C LYS A 12 8.54 -20.15 7.44
N LEU A 13 7.34 -19.92 7.97
CA LEU A 13 7.18 -19.48 9.36
C LEU A 13 7.78 -20.47 10.36
N LEU A 14 7.50 -21.76 10.21
CA LEU A 14 8.06 -22.79 11.09
C LEU A 14 9.59 -22.80 11.04
N ARG A 15 10.17 -22.66 9.84
CA ARG A 15 11.62 -22.57 9.67
C ARG A 15 12.19 -21.32 10.33
N ASP A 16 11.59 -20.15 10.09
CA ASP A 16 12.05 -18.88 10.63
C ASP A 16 11.94 -18.86 12.17
N SER A 17 10.82 -19.35 12.73
CA SER A 17 10.65 -19.52 14.17
C SER A 17 11.66 -20.50 14.77
N SER A 18 11.95 -21.62 14.09
CA SER A 18 12.95 -22.59 14.55
C SER A 18 14.35 -22.00 14.56
N ILE A 19 14.71 -21.22 13.53
CA ILE A 19 16.00 -20.52 13.45
C ILE A 19 16.13 -19.49 14.58
N LYS A 20 15.09 -18.70 14.86
CA LYS A 20 15.09 -17.72 15.96
C LYS A 20 15.33 -18.37 17.32
N ILE A 21 14.69 -19.51 17.58
CA ILE A 21 14.86 -20.26 18.83
C ILE A 21 16.27 -20.85 18.93
N LEU A 22 16.77 -21.45 17.84
CA LEU A 22 18.14 -22.00 17.77
C LEU A 22 19.22 -20.94 18.01
N ARG A 23 18.98 -19.70 17.56
CA ARG A 23 19.92 -18.59 17.73
C ARG A 23 19.80 -17.85 19.06
N MET A 24 18.84 -18.22 19.91
CA MET A 24 18.53 -17.50 21.15
C MET A 24 18.31 -15.99 20.93
N GLU A 25 17.76 -15.58 19.78
CA GLU A 25 17.47 -14.17 19.39
C GLU A 25 16.38 -13.50 20.26
N GLY A 26 16.05 -14.06 21.43
CA GLY A 26 15.05 -13.53 22.36
C GLY A 26 15.51 -12.36 23.24
N ALA A 27 16.79 -11.99 23.17
CA ALA A 27 17.41 -10.92 23.96
C ALA A 27 18.03 -9.79 23.12
N ASP A 28 18.00 -9.90 21.79
CA ASP A 28 18.52 -8.85 20.93
C ASP A 28 17.53 -7.67 20.86
N PRO A 29 18.00 -6.42 20.88
CA PRO A 29 17.15 -5.27 20.65
C PRO A 29 16.51 -5.40 19.27
N PRO A 30 15.22 -5.07 19.13
CA PRO A 30 14.53 -5.24 17.85
C PRO A 30 15.21 -4.39 16.76
N SER A 31 15.42 -5.02 15.60
CA SER A 31 16.21 -4.45 14.50
C SER A 31 15.63 -3.13 14.01
N ARG A 32 16.48 -2.10 13.95
CA ARG A 32 16.19 -0.79 13.35
C ARG A 32 16.56 -0.67 11.87
N ALA A 33 17.15 -1.72 11.29
CA ALA A 33 17.51 -1.74 9.88
C ALA A 33 16.27 -1.59 8.97
N PRO A 34 16.42 -1.02 7.75
CA PRO A 34 15.33 -0.89 6.79
C PRO A 34 14.58 -2.22 6.57
N LEU A 35 13.27 -2.19 6.82
CA LEU A 35 12.40 -3.34 6.59
C LEU A 35 11.67 -3.18 5.26
N THR A 36 11.86 -4.10 4.33
CA THR A 36 11.07 -4.12 3.10
C THR A 36 9.75 -4.86 3.34
N LEU A 37 8.63 -4.15 3.28
CA LEU A 37 7.30 -4.73 3.45
C LEU A 37 6.84 -5.41 2.16
N PHE A 38 6.93 -4.67 1.05
CA PHE A 38 6.55 -5.16 -0.27
C PHE A 38 7.51 -4.63 -1.34
N ARG A 39 7.84 -5.49 -2.30
CA ARG A 39 8.35 -5.11 -3.63
C ARG A 39 7.26 -5.40 -4.65
N LEU A 40 7.28 -4.71 -5.77
CA LEU A 40 6.35 -4.94 -6.88
C LEU A 40 7.14 -5.16 -8.19
N ASN A 41 8.21 -5.96 -8.14
CA ASN A 41 9.14 -6.11 -9.26
C ASN A 41 8.97 -7.45 -10.01
N SER A 42 7.95 -8.25 -9.67
CA SER A 42 7.65 -9.52 -10.31
C SER A 42 6.15 -9.78 -10.38
N LYS A 43 5.72 -10.71 -11.24
CA LYS A 43 4.31 -11.11 -11.33
C LYS A 43 3.81 -11.71 -10.01
N GLN A 44 4.66 -12.48 -9.33
CA GLN A 44 4.34 -13.04 -8.01
C GLN A 44 4.11 -11.95 -6.97
N ASP A 45 4.80 -10.82 -7.08
CA ASP A 45 4.57 -9.67 -6.21
C ASP A 45 3.20 -9.04 -6.45
N ILE A 46 2.84 -8.80 -7.72
CA ILE A 46 1.53 -8.24 -8.10
C ILE A 46 0.37 -9.12 -7.61
N GLU A 47 0.52 -10.45 -7.69
CA GLU A 47 -0.48 -11.41 -7.22
C GLU A 47 -0.77 -11.32 -5.70
N GLN A 48 0.11 -10.69 -4.92
CA GLN A 48 -0.10 -10.46 -3.49
C GLN A 48 -1.11 -9.35 -3.22
N PHE A 49 -1.55 -8.61 -4.23
CA PHE A 49 -2.48 -7.49 -4.09
C PHE A 49 -3.86 -7.84 -4.66
N ALA A 50 -4.87 -7.16 -4.11
CA ALA A 50 -6.22 -7.14 -4.63
C ALA A 50 -6.57 -5.70 -5.00
N THR A 51 -7.22 -5.52 -6.15
CA THR A 51 -7.72 -4.24 -6.63
C THR A 51 -9.21 -4.09 -6.30
N GLY A 52 -9.71 -2.86 -6.29
CA GLY A 52 -11.12 -2.55 -6.18
C GLY A 52 -11.40 -1.11 -6.59
N CYS A 53 -12.58 -0.85 -7.12
CA CYS A 53 -13.01 0.51 -7.49
C CYS A 53 -14.52 0.68 -7.29
N ASP A 54 -15.01 1.89 -7.51
CA ASP A 54 -16.44 2.19 -7.43
C ASP A 54 -17.32 1.36 -8.39
N ALA A 55 -16.76 0.73 -9.43
CA ALA A 55 -17.51 -0.13 -10.34
C ALA A 55 -18.20 -1.30 -9.64
N ASP A 56 -17.63 -1.77 -8.53
CA ASP A 56 -18.18 -2.86 -7.70
C ASP A 56 -19.52 -2.47 -7.05
N ILE A 57 -19.75 -1.17 -6.85
CA ILE A 57 -20.97 -0.63 -6.24
C ILE A 57 -21.83 0.16 -7.24
N GLY A 58 -21.46 0.17 -8.52
CA GLY A 58 -22.22 0.83 -9.59
C GLY A 58 -21.65 2.15 -10.11
N GLY A 59 -20.42 2.49 -9.75
CA GLY A 59 -19.61 3.49 -10.42
C GLY A 59 -19.13 3.05 -11.81
N THR A 60 -18.33 3.90 -12.44
CA THR A 60 -17.83 3.69 -13.82
C THR A 60 -16.31 3.84 -13.94
N SER A 61 -15.59 3.91 -12.82
CA SER A 61 -14.13 3.94 -12.80
C SER A 61 -13.53 2.58 -13.18
N THR A 62 -12.30 2.58 -13.68
CA THR A 62 -11.53 1.36 -13.95
C THR A 62 -10.35 1.23 -12.98
N VAL A 63 -9.88 -0.01 -12.78
CA VAL A 63 -8.74 -0.28 -11.91
C VAL A 63 -7.89 -1.43 -12.42
N HIS A 64 -6.59 -1.18 -12.51
CA HIS A 64 -5.59 -2.15 -12.92
C HIS A 64 -4.35 -2.03 -12.02
N LEU A 65 -3.76 -3.18 -11.69
CA LEU A 65 -2.46 -3.28 -11.05
C LEU A 65 -1.68 -4.37 -11.77
N ASP A 66 -0.73 -3.96 -12.60
CA ASP A 66 0.04 -4.84 -13.48
C ASP A 66 1.54 -4.71 -13.20
N LEU A 67 2.34 -5.59 -13.81
CA LEU A 67 3.79 -5.46 -13.84
C LEU A 67 4.19 -4.66 -15.09
N ASP A 68 4.89 -3.55 -14.90
CA ASP A 68 5.45 -2.73 -15.97
C ASP A 68 6.94 -3.02 -16.14
N GLU A 69 7.31 -3.54 -17.32
CA GLU A 69 8.69 -3.86 -17.72
C GLU A 69 9.27 -2.79 -18.66
N HIS A 70 8.55 -1.67 -18.88
CA HIS A 70 8.97 -0.64 -19.83
C HIS A 70 10.19 0.14 -19.33
N VAL A 71 11.33 -0.07 -19.99
CA VAL A 71 12.64 0.53 -19.64
C VAL A 71 12.58 2.04 -19.43
N GLY A 72 11.84 2.76 -20.27
CA GLY A 72 11.72 4.23 -20.17
C GLY A 72 11.00 4.69 -18.89
N ARG A 73 9.97 3.97 -18.44
CA ARG A 73 9.20 4.32 -17.23
C ARG A 73 9.93 3.85 -15.96
N ASN A 74 10.67 2.76 -16.07
CA ASN A 74 11.45 2.20 -14.96
C ASN A 74 12.83 2.84 -14.81
N LYS A 75 13.25 3.73 -15.72
CA LYS A 75 14.54 4.43 -15.62
C LYS A 75 14.59 5.25 -14.31
N GLY A 76 15.55 4.89 -13.46
CA GLY A 76 15.70 5.51 -12.14
C GLY A 76 14.88 4.86 -11.03
N SER A 77 14.10 3.82 -11.29
CA SER A 77 13.40 3.07 -10.21
C SER A 77 14.37 2.31 -9.31
N GLY A 78 15.45 1.76 -9.88
CA GLY A 78 16.34 0.78 -9.24
C GLY A 78 16.05 -0.67 -9.67
N SER A 79 14.99 -0.89 -10.45
CA SER A 79 14.49 -2.22 -10.85
C SER A 79 14.21 -2.29 -12.35
N THR A 80 14.26 -3.50 -12.92
CA THR A 80 13.92 -3.72 -14.34
C THR A 80 12.42 -3.70 -14.58
N ALA A 81 11.64 -4.06 -13.56
CA ALA A 81 10.18 -4.10 -13.59
C ALA A 81 9.62 -3.48 -12.30
N THR A 82 8.47 -2.82 -12.39
CA THR A 82 7.80 -2.18 -11.25
C THR A 82 6.29 -2.40 -11.32
N GLY A 83 5.60 -2.21 -10.20
CA GLY A 83 4.14 -2.25 -10.16
C GLY A 83 3.56 -1.03 -10.84
N TRP A 84 2.48 -1.22 -11.57
CA TRP A 84 1.81 -0.17 -12.31
C TRP A 84 0.34 -0.14 -11.95
N PHE A 85 -0.03 0.86 -11.14
CA PHE A 85 -1.41 1.13 -10.76
C PHE A 85 -1.98 2.19 -11.70
N TRP A 86 -2.95 1.79 -12.51
CA TRP A 86 -3.46 2.63 -13.59
C TRP A 86 -4.94 2.39 -13.89
N GLY A 87 -5.55 3.36 -14.56
CA GLY A 87 -6.94 3.31 -14.97
C GLY A 87 -7.52 4.69 -15.19
N GLU A 88 -8.85 4.77 -15.18
CA GLU A 88 -9.60 6.00 -15.31
C GLU A 88 -10.54 6.15 -14.13
N MET A 89 -10.37 7.23 -13.37
CA MET A 89 -11.29 7.57 -12.29
C MET A 89 -12.40 8.44 -12.85
N ARG A 90 -13.64 7.98 -12.70
CA ARG A 90 -14.85 8.66 -13.15
C ARG A 90 -15.76 8.92 -11.96
N LEU A 91 -16.57 9.97 -12.07
CA LEU A 91 -17.54 10.32 -11.04
C LEU A 91 -18.94 9.79 -11.37
N ASP A 92 -19.14 9.41 -12.63
CA ASP A 92 -20.41 8.89 -13.12
C ASP A 92 -20.70 7.54 -12.47
N VAL A 93 -21.98 7.36 -12.18
CA VAL A 93 -22.56 6.12 -11.66
C VAL A 93 -23.64 5.68 -12.62
N ARG A 94 -24.01 4.40 -12.55
CA ARG A 94 -25.10 3.87 -13.38
C ARG A 94 -26.37 4.70 -13.19
N PRO A 95 -27.15 4.95 -14.26
CA PRO A 95 -28.33 5.83 -14.20
C PRO A 95 -29.28 5.51 -13.04
N GLU A 96 -29.45 4.22 -12.72
CA GLU A 96 -30.37 3.76 -11.67
C GLU A 96 -29.89 4.07 -10.23
N LEU A 97 -28.63 4.47 -10.08
CA LEU A 97 -27.96 4.73 -8.81
C LEU A 97 -27.56 6.20 -8.63
N GLN A 98 -27.91 7.06 -9.60
CA GLN A 98 -27.69 8.51 -9.50
C GLN A 98 -28.37 9.08 -8.25
N GLY A 99 -27.64 9.90 -7.50
CA GLY A 99 -28.11 10.48 -6.23
C GLY A 99 -28.14 9.52 -5.03
N ARG A 100 -27.86 8.22 -5.23
CA ARG A 100 -27.84 7.20 -4.15
C ARG A 100 -26.44 6.82 -3.73
N ILE A 101 -25.50 6.80 -4.67
CA ILE A 101 -24.10 6.52 -4.43
C ILE A 101 -23.23 7.61 -5.06
N ARG A 102 -21.98 7.68 -4.61
CA ARG A 102 -20.98 8.59 -5.15
C ARG A 102 -19.84 7.77 -5.76
N GLY A 103 -19.57 7.96 -7.04
CA GLY A 103 -18.38 7.43 -7.71
C GLY A 103 -17.12 8.23 -7.38
N GLY A 104 -15.99 7.82 -7.93
CA GLY A 104 -14.71 8.47 -7.80
C GLY A 104 -13.77 7.81 -6.80
N TYR A 105 -13.65 6.48 -6.83
CA TYR A 105 -12.62 5.74 -6.09
C TYR A 105 -12.04 4.58 -6.89
N ALA A 106 -10.73 4.40 -6.77
CA ALA A 106 -10.02 3.18 -7.17
C ALA A 106 -8.87 2.92 -6.20
N GLY A 107 -8.49 1.67 -6.00
CA GLY A 107 -7.37 1.35 -5.15
C GLY A 107 -6.93 -0.10 -5.24
N PHE A 108 -5.83 -0.38 -4.55
CA PHE A 108 -5.36 -1.72 -4.32
C PHE A 108 -4.87 -1.86 -2.88
N ARG A 109 -4.86 -3.09 -2.38
CA ARG A 109 -4.31 -3.44 -1.06
C ARG A 109 -3.65 -4.80 -1.09
N SER A 110 -2.64 -5.00 -0.26
CA SER A 110 -2.06 -6.33 -0.08
C SER A 110 -3.09 -7.27 0.55
N LYS A 111 -3.05 -8.54 0.14
CA LYS A 111 -3.91 -9.59 0.67
C LYS A 111 -3.40 -9.97 2.06
N PRO A 112 -4.32 -10.19 3.03
CA PRO A 112 -4.03 -10.88 4.28
C PRO A 112 -3.14 -12.10 4.08
N ARG A 113 -2.00 -12.17 4.78
CA ARG A 113 -1.02 -13.26 4.63
C ARG A 113 -1.31 -14.35 5.66
N THR A 114 -2.41 -15.09 5.45
CA THR A 114 -2.85 -16.16 6.36
C THR A 114 -1.99 -17.43 6.25
N THR A 115 -1.81 -18.10 7.38
CA THR A 115 -1.08 -19.37 7.57
C THR A 115 -1.84 -20.31 8.52
N LEU A 116 -1.33 -21.53 8.76
CA LEU A 116 -1.90 -22.47 9.74
C LEU A 116 -1.81 -21.96 11.19
N PHE A 117 -0.92 -21.00 11.46
CA PHE A 117 -0.62 -20.50 12.81
C PHE A 117 -1.13 -19.07 13.03
N GLY A 118 -2.05 -18.61 12.18
CA GLY A 118 -2.57 -17.25 12.20
C GLY A 118 -2.11 -16.43 11.00
N GLU A 119 -2.28 -15.12 11.10
CA GLU A 119 -1.94 -14.18 10.04
C GLU A 119 -0.55 -13.57 10.24
N ILE A 120 0.21 -13.44 9.16
CA ILE A 120 1.50 -12.77 9.17
C ILE A 120 1.28 -11.26 9.12
N VAL A 121 1.67 -10.61 10.21
CA VAL A 121 1.74 -9.16 10.36
C VAL A 121 3.20 -8.70 10.39
N ASP A 122 3.45 -7.46 10.00
CA ASP A 122 4.76 -6.83 10.08
C ASP A 122 4.83 -5.94 11.33
N ASP A 123 5.95 -6.02 12.05
CA ASP A 123 6.26 -5.14 13.17
C ASP A 123 7.15 -3.99 12.67
N VAL A 124 6.58 -2.78 12.66
CA VAL A 124 7.26 -1.52 12.29
C VAL A 124 7.39 -0.57 13.48
N SER A 125 7.24 -1.07 14.71
CA SER A 125 7.31 -0.27 15.94
C SER A 125 8.66 0.44 16.13
N ASN A 126 9.73 -0.13 15.56
CA ASN A 126 11.10 0.40 15.60
C ASN A 126 11.49 1.24 14.38
N HIS A 127 10.51 1.60 13.54
CA HIS A 127 10.69 2.45 12.36
C HIS A 127 9.85 3.71 12.49
N GLN A 128 10.42 4.85 12.10
CA GLN A 128 9.76 6.15 12.18
C GLN A 128 8.89 6.44 10.95
N PHE A 129 9.31 5.99 9.76
CA PHE A 129 8.69 6.36 8.50
C PHE A 129 8.25 5.14 7.69
N LEU A 130 7.10 5.28 7.03
CA LEU A 130 6.78 4.51 5.84
C LEU A 130 7.43 5.19 4.62
N ALA A 131 8.26 4.46 3.90
CA ALA A 131 8.92 4.92 2.68
C ALA A 131 8.32 4.22 1.45
N LEU A 132 7.89 5.01 0.46
CA LEU A 132 7.35 4.50 -0.80
C LEU A 132 8.19 5.03 -1.96
N ARG A 133 8.74 4.13 -2.77
CA ARG A 133 9.44 4.46 -4.02
C ARG A 133 8.41 4.50 -5.15
N LEU A 134 8.04 5.70 -5.60
CA LEU A 134 6.90 5.94 -6.49
C LEU A 134 7.28 6.77 -7.72
N ARG A 135 6.49 6.63 -8.78
CA ARG A 135 6.54 7.49 -9.97
C ARG A 135 5.13 7.97 -10.30
N LEU A 136 4.88 9.27 -10.18
CA LEU A 136 3.60 9.85 -10.56
C LEU A 136 3.51 10.07 -12.08
N GLY A 137 2.43 9.64 -12.69
CA GLY A 137 2.00 9.99 -14.05
C GLY A 137 0.51 10.37 -14.10
N GLY A 138 -0.07 10.33 -15.29
CA GLY A 138 -1.49 10.56 -15.51
C GLY A 138 -1.89 12.04 -15.51
N ASP A 139 -3.17 12.32 -15.28
CA ASP A 139 -3.72 13.67 -15.28
C ASP A 139 -3.20 14.48 -14.07
N PRO A 140 -2.58 15.67 -14.28
CA PRO A 140 -2.07 16.51 -13.19
C PRO A 140 -3.11 16.88 -12.12
N ARG A 141 -4.40 16.92 -12.47
CA ARG A 141 -5.49 17.20 -11.51
C ARG A 141 -5.60 16.13 -10.43
N LEU A 142 -5.15 14.90 -10.71
CA LEU A 142 -5.22 13.76 -9.80
C LEU A 142 -4.08 13.68 -8.81
N ARG A 143 -3.04 14.52 -8.95
CA ARG A 143 -1.86 14.54 -8.08
C ARG A 143 -2.18 14.50 -6.58
N ASN A 144 -3.19 15.26 -6.16
CA ASN A 144 -3.54 15.42 -4.75
C ASN A 144 -4.64 14.44 -4.28
N SER A 145 -4.94 13.41 -5.08
CA SER A 145 -6.02 12.47 -4.84
C SER A 145 -5.54 11.09 -4.36
N TYR A 146 -4.22 10.87 -4.25
CA TYR A 146 -3.66 9.61 -3.79
C TYR A 146 -3.50 9.55 -2.28
N PHE A 147 -3.82 8.40 -1.69
CA PHE A 147 -3.73 8.12 -0.26
C PHE A 147 -3.11 6.74 -0.06
N VAL A 148 -2.20 6.63 0.91
CA VAL A 148 -1.72 5.34 1.40
C VAL A 148 -2.56 4.92 2.59
N ASN A 149 -2.89 3.64 2.65
CA ASN A 149 -3.75 3.04 3.65
C ASN A 149 -3.01 1.89 4.34
N LEU A 150 -2.98 1.89 5.67
CA LEU A 150 -2.49 0.80 6.50
C LEU A 150 -3.65 0.21 7.29
N GLN A 151 -3.74 -1.11 7.31
CA GLN A 151 -4.63 -1.83 8.21
C GLN A 151 -3.80 -2.49 9.29
N THR A 152 -4.16 -2.31 10.56
CA THR A 152 -3.56 -3.01 11.69
C THR A 152 -4.44 -4.18 12.11
N ASP A 153 -3.85 -5.19 12.76
CA ASP A 153 -4.59 -6.33 13.34
C ASP A 153 -5.24 -5.94 14.67
N GLY A 154 -6.19 -5.00 14.59
CA GLY A 154 -6.99 -4.50 15.70
C GLY A 154 -8.39 -5.13 15.76
N PRO A 155 -9.19 -4.80 16.79
CA PRO A 155 -10.52 -5.37 16.98
C PRO A 155 -11.54 -4.96 15.91
N ILE A 156 -11.34 -3.81 15.25
CA ILE A 156 -12.23 -3.28 14.24
C ILE A 156 -11.58 -3.45 12.87
N THR A 157 -12.10 -4.37 12.07
CA THR A 157 -11.49 -4.69 10.77
C THR A 157 -11.72 -3.62 9.70
N THR A 158 -12.65 -2.70 9.92
CA THR A 158 -12.92 -1.58 9.00
C THR A 158 -12.02 -0.37 9.26
N ASP A 159 -11.22 -0.41 10.32
CA ASP A 159 -10.29 0.66 10.65
C ASP A 159 -9.14 0.69 9.64
N LEU A 160 -8.91 1.88 9.10
CA LEU A 160 -7.83 2.16 8.17
C LEU A 160 -7.11 3.42 8.62
N TRP A 161 -5.80 3.31 8.73
CA TRP A 161 -4.89 4.41 8.92
C TRP A 161 -4.58 5.00 7.56
N GLN A 162 -4.96 6.25 7.33
CA GLN A 162 -4.83 6.89 6.02
C GLN A 162 -3.90 8.10 6.10
N HIS A 163 -3.10 8.28 5.05
CA HIS A 163 -2.32 9.48 4.85
C HIS A 163 -2.31 9.85 3.36
N ARG A 164 -2.40 11.15 3.06
CA ARG A 164 -2.33 11.63 1.67
C ARG A 164 -0.91 11.54 1.13
N LEU A 165 -0.74 11.09 -0.11
CA LEU A 165 0.57 11.12 -0.76
C LEU A 165 0.84 12.52 -1.32
N TYR A 166 1.96 13.11 -0.92
CA TYR A 166 2.45 14.38 -1.44
C TYR A 166 3.69 14.11 -2.28
N PHE A 167 3.53 14.27 -3.60
CA PHE A 167 4.63 14.19 -4.55
C PHE A 167 5.38 15.52 -4.59
N GLN A 168 6.70 15.49 -4.65
CA GLN A 168 7.54 16.67 -4.85
C GLN A 168 7.87 16.84 -6.33
N ARG A 169 7.99 15.74 -7.09
CA ARG A 169 8.31 15.77 -8.51
C ARG A 169 7.06 15.92 -9.37
N ASN A 170 7.18 16.60 -10.50
CA ASN A 170 6.13 16.73 -11.52
C ASN A 170 6.63 16.43 -12.93
N ASP A 171 7.83 15.86 -13.05
CA ASP A 171 8.51 15.54 -14.30
C ASP A 171 8.38 14.07 -14.72
N GLY A 172 7.58 13.29 -13.99
CA GLY A 172 7.43 11.85 -14.20
C GLY A 172 8.61 11.02 -13.74
N GLY A 173 9.55 11.59 -12.98
CA GLY A 173 10.65 10.86 -12.36
C GLY A 173 10.23 10.06 -11.12
N TRP A 174 11.06 9.09 -10.73
CA TRP A 174 10.93 8.36 -9.48
C TRP A 174 11.33 9.22 -8.28
N GLU A 175 10.58 9.12 -7.19
CA GLU A 175 10.90 9.74 -5.90
C GLU A 175 10.60 8.79 -4.74
N ASP A 176 11.31 8.98 -3.63
CA ASP A 176 10.94 8.35 -2.36
C ASP A 176 10.05 9.32 -1.57
N VAL A 177 8.87 8.85 -1.18
CA VAL A 177 7.94 9.55 -0.30
C VAL A 177 8.07 8.95 1.09
N PHE A 178 8.45 9.77 2.07
CA PHE A 178 8.60 9.37 3.47
C PHE A 178 7.47 9.96 4.30
N ILE A 179 6.77 9.10 5.06
CA ILE A 179 5.60 9.48 5.84
C ILE A 179 5.81 9.00 7.27
N PRO A 180 5.90 9.91 8.26
CA PRO A 180 5.93 9.52 9.67
C PRO A 180 4.70 8.67 10.01
N PHE A 181 4.88 7.54 10.68
CA PHE A 181 3.74 6.70 11.08
C PHE A 181 2.75 7.45 11.98
N GLU A 182 3.22 8.41 12.77
CA GLU A 182 2.39 9.28 13.62
C GLU A 182 1.47 10.23 12.86
N ASN A 183 1.75 10.51 11.57
CA ASN A 183 0.92 11.39 10.75
C ASN A 183 -0.29 10.67 10.15
N PHE A 184 -0.36 9.35 10.22
CA PHE A 184 -1.51 8.60 9.74
C PHE A 184 -2.72 8.85 10.63
N ILE A 185 -3.86 9.05 9.98
CA ILE A 185 -5.11 9.36 10.65
C ILE A 185 -6.03 8.14 10.60
N LEU A 186 -6.62 7.80 11.74
CA LEU A 186 -7.57 6.70 11.85
C LEU A 186 -8.90 7.09 11.20
N THR A 187 -9.34 6.25 10.27
CA THR A 187 -10.61 6.35 9.59
C THR A 187 -11.37 5.04 9.68
N ASN A 188 -12.69 5.11 9.62
CA ASN A 188 -13.57 3.96 9.58
C ASN A 188 -14.57 4.16 8.44
N THR A 189 -14.62 3.23 7.49
CA THR A 189 -15.53 3.32 6.33
C THR A 189 -15.39 4.63 5.54
N GLY A 190 -14.18 5.20 5.52
CA GLY A 190 -13.88 6.47 4.85
C GLY A 190 -14.24 7.74 5.66
N GLU A 191 -14.75 7.59 6.88
CA GLU A 191 -15.03 8.70 7.80
C GLU A 191 -13.93 8.83 8.87
N LEU A 192 -13.64 10.07 9.26
CA LEU A 192 -12.67 10.35 10.33
C LEU A 192 -13.22 9.85 11.67
N VAL A 193 -12.43 9.03 12.38
CA VAL A 193 -12.78 8.62 13.74
C VAL A 193 -12.56 9.81 14.68
N GLN A 194 -13.58 10.17 15.48
CA GLN A 194 -13.51 11.34 16.37
C GLN A 194 -12.42 11.19 17.46
N HIS A 195 -12.25 9.98 17.98
CA HIS A 195 -11.26 9.67 19.02
C HIS A 195 -10.06 8.98 18.38
N GLN A 196 -9.02 9.75 18.09
CA GLN A 196 -7.77 9.22 17.55
C GLN A 196 -7.01 8.45 18.65
N ILE A 197 -6.58 7.24 18.31
CA ILE A 197 -5.67 6.42 19.13
C ILE A 197 -4.30 6.36 18.46
N ALA A 198 -3.32 5.75 19.10
CA ALA A 198 -2.05 5.46 18.44
C ALA A 198 -2.18 4.22 17.54
N MET A 199 -1.48 4.24 16.39
CA MET A 199 -1.41 3.08 15.50
C MET A 199 -0.68 1.90 16.19
N MET A 200 -1.26 0.71 16.11
CA MET A 200 -0.63 -0.55 16.54
C MET A 200 0.46 -0.97 15.53
N ARG A 201 1.61 -0.30 15.60
CA ARG A 201 2.74 -0.49 14.67
C ARG A 201 3.38 -1.88 14.74
N GLU A 202 3.15 -2.62 15.82
CA GLU A 202 3.65 -3.98 16.01
C GLU A 202 2.88 -5.01 15.16
N ARG A 203 1.71 -4.65 14.62
CA ARG A 203 0.81 -5.57 13.91
C ARG A 203 0.24 -4.94 12.64
N VAL A 204 1.09 -4.44 11.76
CA VAL A 204 0.66 -3.98 10.43
C VAL A 204 0.28 -5.19 9.58
N ARG A 205 -0.98 -5.22 9.15
CA ARG A 205 -1.60 -6.36 8.46
C ARG A 205 -1.57 -6.21 6.95
N THR A 206 -2.00 -5.06 6.44
CA THR A 206 -2.03 -4.78 4.99
C THR A 206 -1.62 -3.36 4.68
N VAL A 207 -1.07 -3.16 3.48
CA VAL A 207 -0.74 -1.85 2.91
C VAL A 207 -1.46 -1.70 1.59
N GLY A 208 -2.01 -0.53 1.30
CA GLY A 208 -2.64 -0.22 0.02
C GLY A 208 -2.48 1.23 -0.38
N ILE A 209 -2.76 1.52 -1.65
CA ILE A 209 -2.86 2.87 -2.16
C ILE A 209 -4.23 3.02 -2.80
N SER A 210 -4.88 4.15 -2.55
CA SER A 210 -6.15 4.51 -3.15
C SER A 210 -6.11 5.90 -3.77
N LEU A 211 -6.95 6.08 -4.78
CA LEU A 211 -7.27 7.33 -5.43
C LEU A 211 -8.69 7.73 -5.04
N LEU A 212 -8.86 8.95 -4.52
CA LEU A 212 -10.15 9.50 -4.05
C LEU A 212 -10.46 10.80 -4.78
N GLY A 213 -11.40 10.75 -5.73
CA GLY A 213 -11.86 11.89 -6.52
C GLY A 213 -13.31 12.29 -6.24
N GLY A 214 -14.10 11.38 -5.65
CA GLY A 214 -15.52 11.59 -5.38
C GLY A 214 -15.78 12.91 -4.66
N ASN A 215 -15.19 13.06 -3.46
CA ASN A 215 -15.37 14.22 -2.59
C ASN A 215 -14.86 15.54 -3.17
N SER A 216 -13.80 15.48 -3.98
CA SER A 216 -13.15 16.65 -4.60
C SER A 216 -13.71 17.00 -5.97
N GLY A 217 -14.57 16.17 -6.56
CA GLY A 217 -15.11 16.39 -7.90
C GLY A 217 -14.05 16.26 -9.00
N VAL A 218 -12.98 15.50 -8.75
CA VAL A 218 -11.88 15.32 -9.70
C VAL A 218 -12.01 13.97 -10.38
N SER A 219 -11.82 13.95 -11.70
CA SER A 219 -11.79 12.76 -12.55
C SER A 219 -10.61 12.82 -13.51
N GLY A 220 -10.24 11.67 -14.09
CA GLY A 220 -9.20 11.59 -15.12
C GLY A 220 -8.49 10.24 -15.15
N SER A 221 -7.58 10.09 -16.11
CA SER A 221 -6.68 8.95 -16.20
C SER A 221 -5.59 9.04 -15.13
N TYR A 222 -5.38 7.98 -14.37
CA TYR A 222 -4.32 7.89 -13.38
C TYR A 222 -3.27 6.86 -13.77
N ASP A 223 -2.04 7.13 -13.37
CA ASP A 223 -0.86 6.31 -13.63
C ASP A 223 0.10 6.52 -12.45
N LEU A 224 0.39 5.43 -11.74
CA LEU A 224 1.30 5.42 -10.61
C LEU A 224 2.22 4.20 -10.75
N GLY A 225 3.52 4.44 -10.89
CA GLY A 225 4.55 3.42 -10.75
C GLY A 225 4.90 3.21 -9.28
N ILE A 226 5.08 1.95 -8.87
CA ILE A 226 5.42 1.54 -7.50
C ILE A 226 6.55 0.52 -7.57
N ASP A 227 7.70 0.84 -6.99
CA ASP A 227 8.81 -0.11 -6.90
C ASP A 227 8.75 -0.88 -5.57
N SER A 228 8.72 -0.15 -4.45
CA SER A 228 8.81 -0.74 -3.12
C SER A 228 8.12 0.08 -2.04
N ILE A 229 7.72 -0.64 -0.99
CA ILE A 229 7.15 -0.13 0.25
C ILE A 229 8.03 -0.64 1.39
N ARG A 230 8.56 0.28 2.19
CA ARG A 230 9.54 -0.01 3.25
C ARG A 230 9.16 0.71 4.54
N ALA A 231 9.63 0.18 5.66
CA ALA A 231 9.67 0.89 6.93
C ALA A 231 11.13 1.24 7.24
N VAL A 232 11.39 2.50 7.55
CA VAL A 232 12.75 3.06 7.67
C VAL A 232 12.85 4.06 8.83
N ASN A 233 14.07 4.41 9.22
CA ASN A 233 14.36 5.46 10.19
C ASN A 233 15.08 6.65 9.53
N GLU A 234 15.25 7.74 10.26
CA GLU A 234 15.89 8.97 9.76
C GLU A 234 17.28 8.72 9.14
N GLU A 235 18.06 7.82 9.74
CA GLU A 235 19.38 7.40 9.26
C GLU A 235 19.36 6.79 7.84
N ASP A 236 18.21 6.29 7.40
CA ASP A 236 18.02 5.64 6.10
C ASP A 236 17.48 6.59 5.02
N VAL A 237 16.92 7.74 5.42
CA VAL A 237 16.26 8.71 4.52
C VAL A 237 17.28 9.44 3.62
N THR A 238 18.56 9.48 4.02
CA THR A 238 19.61 10.23 3.33
C THR A 238 20.49 9.39 2.40
N ARG A 239 20.29 8.07 2.32
CA ARG A 239 21.08 7.19 1.45
C ARG A 239 20.26 6.72 0.26
N PRO A 240 20.68 6.97 -1.00
CA PRO A 240 20.13 6.23 -2.11
C PRO A 240 20.37 4.72 -1.90
N PRO A 241 19.44 3.84 -2.33
CA PRO A 241 19.58 2.41 -2.20
C PRO A 241 20.84 1.86 -2.89
#